data_AF-A0A124ING9-F1
#
_entry.id   AF-A0A124ING9-F1
#
_cell.length_a   1.000
_cell.length_b   1.000
_cell.length_c   1.000
_cell.angle_alpha   90.00
_cell.angle_beta   90.00
_cell.angle_gamma   90.00
#
_symmetry.space_group_name_H-M   'P 1'
#
loop_
_entity.id
_entity.type
_entity.pdbx_description
1 polymer ?
#
loop_
_entity_poly.entity_id
_entity_poly.type
_entity_poly.pdbx_seq_one_letter_code
_entity_poly.pdbx_strand_id
1 'polypeptide(L)' 'MNCMHCENCKQNTATYFCLAKNEIVINENYITNIEKSRSGWKKGDPEYETHRRKLRKEVEV' A
#
# COMPACT_ATOMS: atom_id res chain seq x y z
N MET A 1 7.81 24.85 -22.81
CA MET A 1 8.82 24.07 -22.06
C MET A 1 9.29 22.93 -22.93
N ASN A 2 10.60 22.65 -22.94
CA ASN A 2 11.21 21.66 -23.82
C ASN A 2 11.07 20.25 -23.22
N CYS A 3 9.93 19.60 -23.42
CA CYS A 3 9.71 18.25 -22.92
C CYS A 3 10.51 17.24 -23.75
N MET A 4 11.32 16.41 -23.10
CA MET A 4 12.15 15.39 -23.75
C MET A 4 11.39 14.07 -24.02
N HIS A 5 10.07 14.03 -23.79
CA HIS A 5 9.21 12.85 -24.00
C HIS A 5 9.71 11.54 -23.34
N CYS A 6 10.43 11.64 -22.22
CA CYS A 6 10.95 10.49 -21.45
C CYS A 6 9.88 9.63 -20.75
N GLU A 7 8.61 10.03 -20.81
CA GLU A 7 7.44 9.31 -20.28
C GLU A 7 7.40 9.02 -18.77
N ASN A 8 8.41 9.45 -18.01
CA ASN A 8 8.47 9.29 -16.55
C ASN A 8 7.21 9.79 -15.81
N CYS A 9 6.61 10.89 -16.26
CA CYS A 9 5.40 11.45 -15.67
C CYS A 9 4.12 10.61 -15.91
N LYS A 10 4.14 9.67 -16.86
CA LYS A 10 3.03 8.75 -17.14
C LYS A 10 3.12 7.46 -16.32
N GLN A 11 4.26 7.20 -15.69
CA GLN A 11 4.43 6.05 -14.82
C GLN A 11 3.69 6.30 -13.50
N ASN A 12 2.99 5.29 -12.98
CA ASN A 12 2.31 5.37 -11.68
C ASN A 12 3.32 5.22 -10.51
N THR A 13 4.33 6.07 -10.49
CA THR A 13 5.32 6.18 -9.41
C THR A 13 5.00 7.39 -8.55
N ALA A 14 5.25 7.31 -7.24
CA ALA A 14 4.96 8.41 -6.30
C ALA A 14 5.83 9.65 -6.56
N THR A 15 7.04 9.43 -7.08
CA THR A 15 7.99 10.48 -7.46
C THR A 15 8.71 10.06 -8.72
N TYR A 16 8.98 10.99 -9.62
CA TYR A 16 9.74 10.73 -10.84
C TYR A 16 10.76 11.83 -11.11
N PHE A 17 11.85 11.49 -11.80
CA PHE A 17 12.85 12.48 -12.21
C PHE A 17 12.47 13.13 -13.54
N CYS A 18 12.43 14.46 -13.60
CA CYS A 18 12.11 15.21 -14.80
C CYS A 18 13.39 15.79 -15.42
N LEU A 19 13.86 15.22 -16.55
CA LEU A 19 15.06 15.69 -17.25
C LEU A 19 14.98 17.17 -17.67
N ALA A 20 13.80 17.64 -18.08
CA ALA A 20 13.60 19.02 -18.49
C ALA A 20 13.72 20.04 -17.34
N LYS A 21 13.46 19.59 -16.10
CA LYS A 21 13.57 20.40 -14.88
C LYS A 21 14.83 20.08 -14.07
N ASN A 22 15.50 18.98 -14.38
CA ASN A 22 16.65 18.44 -13.66
C ASN A 22 16.39 18.25 -12.16
N GLU A 23 15.18 17.81 -11.80
CA GLU A 23 14.75 17.65 -10.40
C GLU A 23 13.86 16.41 -10.23
N ILE A 24 13.70 15.97 -8.98
CA ILE A 24 12.71 14.96 -8.59
C ILE A 24 11.38 15.67 -8.37
N VAL A 25 10.35 15.23 -9.09
CA VAL A 25 8.99 15.77 -9.02
C VAL A 25 8.09 14.79 -8.28
N ILE A 26 7.27 15.31 -7.36
CA ILE A 26 6.23 14.53 -6.67
C ILE A 26 5.06 14.34 -7.65
N ASN A 27 4.62 13.09 -7.84
CA ASN A 27 3.53 12.79 -8.77
C ASN A 27 2.17 12.96 -8.10
N GLU A 28 1.49 14.06 -8.41
CA GLU A 28 0.14 14.36 -7.92
C GLU A 28 -0.92 13.35 -8.42
N ASN A 29 -0.66 12.69 -9.56
CA ASN A 29 -1.55 11.69 -10.15
C ASN A 29 -1.21 10.27 -9.71
N TYR A 30 -0.36 10.10 -8.69
CA TYR A 30 -0.02 8.80 -8.17
C TYR A 30 -1.25 8.13 -7.56
N ILE A 31 -1.71 7.05 -8.20
CA ILE A 31 -2.78 6.21 -7.68
C ILE A 31 -2.14 5.18 -6.76
N THR A 32 -2.30 5.41 -5.45
CA THR A 32 -1.97 4.43 -4.42
C THR A 32 -2.86 3.20 -4.57
N ASN A 33 -2.40 2.18 -5.31
CA ASN A 33 -3.06 0.87 -5.41
C ASN A 33 -2.89 0.04 -4.13
N ILE A 34 -3.26 0.58 -2.97
CA ILE A 34 -3.10 -0.11 -1.68
C ILE A 34 -4.35 0.10 -0.82
N GLU A 35 -5.33 -0.77 -1.05
CA GLU A 35 -5.85 -1.55 0.08
C GLU A 35 -5.20 -2.94 0.03
N LYS A 36 -3.90 -3.01 0.29
CA LYS A 36 -3.40 -4.26 0.89
C LYS A 36 -3.92 -4.22 2.30
N SER A 37 -5.09 -4.80 2.54
CA SER A 37 -5.54 -5.13 3.88
C SER A 37 -4.44 -5.96 4.52
N ARG A 38 -3.54 -5.27 5.23
CA ARG A 38 -2.60 -5.93 6.12
C ARG A 38 -3.47 -6.40 7.28
N SER A 39 -4.18 -7.50 7.10
CA SER A 39 -4.54 -8.42 8.19
C SER A 39 -3.23 -9.07 8.68
N GLY A 40 -2.29 -8.20 9.08
CA GLY A 40 -1.09 -8.59 9.77
C GLY A 40 -1.56 -9.19 11.07
N TRP A 41 -1.46 -10.51 11.14
CA TRP A 41 -1.94 -11.34 12.25
C TRP A 41 -3.45 -11.48 12.31
N LYS A 42 -3.95 -12.72 12.43
CA LYS A 42 -5.37 -13.01 12.67
C LYS A 42 -5.90 -12.45 14.03
N LYS A 43 -5.10 -11.66 14.75
CA LYS A 43 -5.49 -11.04 16.04
C LYS A 43 -6.62 -10.06 15.77
N GLY A 44 -7.75 -10.28 16.41
CA GLY A 44 -8.95 -9.46 16.23
C GLY A 44 -9.93 -9.97 15.17
N ASP A 45 -9.59 -11.00 14.40
CA ASP A 45 -10.58 -11.72 13.60
C ASP A 45 -11.49 -12.54 14.55
N PRO A 46 -12.82 -12.34 14.55
CA PRO A 46 -13.71 -12.99 15.51
C PRO A 46 -13.67 -14.52 15.45
N GLU A 47 -13.53 -15.09 14.25
CA GLU A 47 -13.45 -16.55 14.07
C GLU A 47 -12.12 -17.09 14.58
N TYR A 48 -11.01 -16.42 14.29
CA TYR A 48 -9.70 -16.78 14.81
C TYR A 48 -9.62 -16.66 16.33
N GLU A 49 -10.13 -15.58 16.93
CA GLU A 49 -10.12 -15.39 18.39
C GLU A 49 -11.01 -16.44 19.08
N THR A 50 -12.15 -16.78 18.50
CA THR A 50 -13.02 -17.86 19.00
C THR A 50 -12.28 -19.21 18.95
N HIS A 51 -11.66 -19.53 17.82
CA HIS A 51 -10.87 -20.75 17.67
C HIS A 51 -9.69 -20.80 18.65
N ARG A 52 -8.96 -19.70 18.81
CA ARG A 52 -7.84 -19.56 19.77
C ARG A 52 -8.30 -19.78 21.21
N ARG A 53 -9.42 -19.15 21.61
CA ARG A 53 -10.00 -19.29 22.97
C ARG A 53 -10.45 -20.71 23.24
N LYS A 54 -11.07 -21.38 22.26
CA LYS A 54 -11.43 -22.81 22.34
C LYS A 54 -10.20 -23.70 22.53
N LEU A 55 -9.15 -23.52 21.71
CA LEU A 55 -7.91 -24.29 21.83
C LEU A 55 -7.21 -24.11 23.19
N ARG A 56 -7.24 -22.88 23.73
CA ARG A 56 -6.66 -22.56 25.04
C ARG A 56 -7.56 -22.90 26.23
N LYS A 57 -8.78 -23.40 25.99
CA LYS A 57 -9.79 -23.65 27.01
C LYS A 57 -10.07 -22.43 27.90
N GLU A 58 -9.97 -21.22 27.32
CA GLU A 58 -10.29 -19.96 27.99
C GLU A 58 -11.83 -19.78 28.14
N VAL A 59 -12.62 -20.58 27.42
CA VAL A 59 -14.08 -20.62 27.46
C VAL A 59 -14.51 -22.08 27.57
N GLU A 60 -15.26 -22.42 28.62
CA GLU A 60 -16.01 -23.68 28.71
C GLU A 60 -17.23 -23.58 27.78
N VAL A 61 -17.38 -24.54 26.87
CA VAL A 61 -18.60 -24.71 26.06
C VAL A 61 -19.48 -25.72 26.76
#